data_AF-A0A935DIW0-F1
#
_entry.id   AF-A0A935DIW0-F1
#
_cell.length_a   1.000
_cell.length_b   1.000
_cell.length_c   1.000
_cell.angle_alpha   90.00
_cell.angle_beta   90.00
_cell.angle_gamma   90.00
#
_symmetry.space_group_name_H-M   'P 1'
#
loop_
_entity.id
_entity.type
_entity.pdbx_description
1 polymer ?
#
loop_
_entity_poly.entity_id
_entity_poly.type
_entity_poly.pdbx_seq_one_letter_code
_entity_poly.pdbx_strand_id
1 'polypeptide(L)'
;MFRRRERKRALEREIELTAMTLQGFVDAGVLMAAADGEITAEEYDQIADVISGFLDNRVGNSQIRAIINESVEMLEEQGADARLDALNTNLVTQELREVAFQVACAVLVADGEYGEDDEGEAYDEIADALEIDQDRAQELFDEVGAIYGD
;
A
#
# COMPACT_ATOMS: atom_id res chain seq x y z
N MET A 1 -7.09 -4.00 -39.69
CA MET A 1 -5.80 -3.96 -38.96
C MET A 1 -5.78 -2.90 -37.85
N PHE A 2 -6.26 -1.67 -38.09
CA PHE A 2 -6.27 -0.58 -37.10
C PHE A 2 -7.03 -0.88 -35.78
N ARG A 3 -8.30 -1.33 -35.86
CA ARG A 3 -9.10 -1.67 -34.67
C ARG A 3 -8.48 -2.73 -33.73
N ARG A 4 -7.63 -3.63 -34.24
CA ARG A 4 -6.95 -4.66 -33.41
C ARG A 4 -5.77 -4.07 -32.63
N ARG A 5 -5.07 -3.08 -33.21
CA ARG A 5 -3.95 -2.39 -32.55
C ARG A 5 -4.44 -1.43 -31.48
N GLU A 6 -5.54 -0.72 -31.73
CA GLU A 6 -6.15 0.19 -30.74
C GLU A 6 -6.66 -0.57 -29.51
N ARG A 7 -7.37 -1.70 -29.72
CA ARG A 7 -7.80 -2.56 -28.62
C ARG A 7 -6.64 -3.15 -27.83
N LYS A 8 -5.58 -3.58 -28.51
CA LYS A 8 -4.37 -4.10 -27.85
C LYS A 8 -3.74 -3.03 -26.93
N ARG A 9 -3.59 -1.79 -27.43
CA ARG A 9 -3.04 -0.68 -26.64
C ARG A 9 -3.92 -0.30 -25.45
N ALA A 10 -5.24 -0.31 -25.62
CA ALA A 10 -6.17 -0.04 -24.52
C ALA A 10 -6.04 -1.09 -23.41
N LEU A 11 -5.97 -2.36 -23.79
CA LEU A 11 -5.75 -3.46 -22.84
C LEU A 11 -4.39 -3.37 -22.14
N GLU A 12 -3.32 -3.08 -22.89
CA GLU A 12 -1.98 -2.90 -22.31
C GLU A 12 -1.98 -1.78 -21.26
N ARG A 13 -2.64 -0.66 -21.55
CA ARG A 13 -2.76 0.46 -20.60
C ARG A 13 -3.61 0.14 -19.38
N GLU A 14 -4.69 -0.62 -19.55
CA GLU A 14 -5.52 -1.07 -18.44
C GLU A 14 -4.75 -2.02 -17.51
N ILE A 15 -3.98 -2.94 -18.07
CA ILE A 15 -3.10 -3.84 -17.31
C ILE A 15 -2.04 -3.05 -16.56
N GLU A 16 -1.39 -2.08 -17.21
CA GLU A 16 -0.36 -1.22 -16.61
C GLU A 16 -0.93 -0.40 -15.43
N LEU A 17 -2.08 0.25 -15.62
CA LEU A 17 -2.75 1.00 -14.54
C LEU A 17 -3.12 0.10 -13.36
N THR A 18 -3.59 -1.12 -13.64
CA THR A 18 -3.94 -2.09 -12.60
C THR A 18 -2.69 -2.52 -11.81
N ALA A 19 -1.57 -2.77 -12.51
CA ALA A 19 -0.31 -3.13 -11.87
C ALA A 19 0.25 -1.99 -11.02
N MET A 20 0.23 -0.74 -11.52
CA MET A 20 0.63 0.45 -10.76
C MET A 20 -0.24 0.64 -9.52
N THR A 21 -1.56 0.46 -9.64
CA THR A 21 -2.48 0.57 -8.51
C THR A 21 -2.15 -0.46 -7.43
N LEU A 22 -1.92 -1.72 -7.83
CA LEU A 22 -1.53 -2.78 -6.90
C LEU A 22 -0.17 -2.49 -6.25
N GLN A 23 0.79 -1.98 -7.01
CA GLN A 23 2.09 -1.53 -6.47
C GLN A 23 1.88 -0.46 -5.40
N GLY A 24 1.07 0.56 -5.66
CA GLY A 24 0.79 1.63 -4.68
C GLY A 24 0.14 1.13 -3.39
N PHE A 25 -0.74 0.12 -3.46
CA PHE A 25 -1.30 -0.50 -2.25
C PHE A 25 -0.24 -1.23 -1.44
N VAL A 26 0.64 -1.99 -2.10
CA VAL A 26 1.72 -2.70 -1.43
C VAL A 26 2.73 -1.73 -0.84
N ASP A 27 3.06 -0.66 -1.54
CA ASP A 27 3.99 0.36 -1.08
C ASP A 27 3.52 1.03 0.20
N ALA A 28 2.24 1.36 0.30
CA ALA A 28 1.67 1.94 1.52
C ALA A 28 1.78 0.97 2.71
N GLY A 29 1.50 -0.31 2.49
CA GLY A 29 1.67 -1.34 3.53
C GLY A 29 3.13 -1.56 3.93
N VAL A 30 4.06 -1.57 2.97
CA VAL A 30 5.50 -1.74 3.22
C VAL A 30 6.09 -0.53 3.94
N LEU A 31 5.71 0.68 3.56
CA LEU A 31 6.16 1.90 4.24
C LEU A 31 5.73 1.91 5.71
N MET A 32 4.50 1.45 5.98
CA MET A 32 4.03 1.31 7.36
C MET A 32 4.81 0.24 8.13
N ALA A 33 4.99 -0.95 7.54
CA ALA A 33 5.71 -2.03 8.18
C ALA A 33 7.20 -1.71 8.42
N ALA A 34 7.81 -0.89 7.58
CA ALA A 34 9.21 -0.48 7.70
C ALA A 34 9.42 0.79 8.53
N ALA A 35 8.42 1.21 9.33
CA ALA A 35 8.49 2.45 10.10
C ALA A 35 9.70 2.46 11.07
N ASP A 36 10.00 1.32 11.68
CA ASP A 36 11.15 1.14 12.58
C ASP A 36 12.51 0.97 11.84
N GLY A 37 12.46 0.93 10.50
CA GLY A 37 13.62 0.85 9.61
C GLY A 37 13.99 -0.55 9.14
N GLU A 38 13.30 -1.62 9.54
CA GLU A 38 13.52 -2.98 9.02
C GLU A 38 12.19 -3.70 8.74
N ILE A 39 12.21 -4.69 7.84
CA ILE A 39 11.10 -5.65 7.71
C ILE A 39 11.67 -7.05 7.87
N THR A 40 11.17 -7.79 8.85
CA THR A 40 11.57 -9.17 9.10
C THR A 40 10.90 -10.13 8.10
N ALA A 41 11.52 -11.29 7.90
CA ALA A 41 10.94 -12.32 7.02
C ALA A 41 9.59 -12.86 7.52
N GLU A 42 9.25 -12.67 8.79
CA GLU A 42 7.96 -13.09 9.37
C GLU A 42 6.87 -12.06 9.04
N GLU A 43 7.18 -10.76 9.08
CA GLU A 43 6.28 -9.68 8.65
C GLU A 43 5.92 -9.77 7.16
N TYR A 44 6.82 -10.25 6.30
CA TYR A 44 6.54 -10.43 4.86
C TYR A 44 5.26 -11.24 4.58
N ASP A 45 5.08 -12.33 5.33
CA ASP A 45 3.93 -13.21 5.15
C ASP A 45 2.67 -12.59 5.75
N GLN A 46 2.81 -11.88 6.88
CA GLN A 46 1.71 -11.18 7.53
C GLN A 46 1.20 -10.00 6.69
N ILE A 47 2.09 -9.15 6.17
CA ILE A 47 1.77 -8.06 5.26
C ILE A 47 1.08 -8.60 4.01
N ALA A 48 1.61 -9.68 3.41
CA ALA A 48 1.00 -10.29 2.24
C ALA A 48 -0.43 -10.80 2.52
N ASP A 49 -0.65 -11.45 3.66
CA ASP A 49 -1.95 -11.95 4.08
C ASP A 49 -2.95 -10.81 4.35
N VAL A 50 -2.51 -9.75 5.02
CA VAL A 50 -3.31 -8.54 5.29
C VAL A 50 -3.74 -7.89 3.97
N ILE A 51 -2.80 -7.62 3.07
CA ILE A 51 -3.08 -7.01 1.77
C ILE A 51 -3.99 -7.91 0.93
N SER A 52 -3.73 -9.22 0.87
CA SER A 52 -4.59 -10.16 0.15
C SER A 52 -6.01 -10.17 0.71
N GLY A 53 -6.14 -10.23 2.03
CA GLY A 53 -7.43 -10.20 2.73
C GLY A 53 -8.20 -8.92 2.45
N PHE A 54 -7.52 -7.78 2.52
CA PHE A 54 -8.09 -6.46 2.20
C PHE A 54 -8.58 -6.38 0.74
N LEU A 55 -7.87 -7.02 -0.19
CA LEU A 55 -8.22 -7.09 -1.61
C LEU A 55 -9.17 -8.25 -1.97
N ASP A 56 -9.99 -8.72 -1.02
CA ASP A 56 -10.93 -9.84 -1.18
C ASP A 56 -10.29 -11.14 -1.73
N ASN A 57 -9.00 -11.38 -1.47
CA ASN A 57 -8.21 -12.47 -2.03
C ASN A 57 -8.23 -12.54 -3.57
N ARG A 58 -8.44 -11.41 -4.25
CA ARG A 58 -8.42 -11.33 -5.73
C ARG A 58 -7.01 -11.37 -6.30
N VAL A 59 -6.02 -11.03 -5.48
CA VAL A 59 -4.59 -11.09 -5.80
C VAL A 59 -3.98 -12.19 -4.92
N GLY A 60 -3.22 -13.10 -5.52
CA GLY A 60 -2.61 -14.18 -4.77
C GLY A 60 -1.37 -13.73 -3.98
N ASN A 61 -1.16 -14.31 -2.80
CA ASN A 61 0.00 -14.00 -1.93
C ASN A 61 1.35 -14.10 -2.64
N SER A 62 1.55 -15.04 -3.57
CA SER A 62 2.82 -15.14 -4.30
C SER A 62 3.10 -13.91 -5.17
N GLN A 63 2.05 -13.28 -5.70
CA GLN A 63 2.17 -12.05 -6.48
C GLN A 63 2.41 -10.86 -5.54
N ILE A 64 1.68 -10.77 -4.43
CA ILE A 64 1.87 -9.71 -3.45
C ILE A 64 3.30 -9.76 -2.88
N ARG A 65 3.81 -10.93 -2.49
CA ARG A 65 5.19 -11.11 -2.01
C ARG A 65 6.24 -10.67 -3.01
N ALA A 66 6.02 -10.92 -4.30
CA ALA A 66 6.94 -10.45 -5.33
C ALA A 66 6.99 -8.91 -5.37
N ILE A 67 5.83 -8.26 -5.20
CA ILE A 67 5.72 -6.80 -5.14
C ILE A 67 6.32 -6.26 -3.85
N ILE A 68 6.08 -6.91 -2.69
CA ILE A 68 6.70 -6.53 -1.41
C ILE A 68 8.23 -6.55 -1.54
N ASN A 69 8.82 -7.63 -2.09
CA ASN A 69 10.26 -7.70 -2.30
C ASN A 69 10.76 -6.52 -3.16
N GLU A 70 10.06 -6.21 -4.26
CA GLU A 70 10.41 -5.07 -5.11
C GLU A 70 10.29 -3.72 -4.37
N SER A 71 9.24 -3.55 -3.56
CA SER A 71 9.03 -2.37 -2.73
C SER A 71 10.12 -2.19 -1.69
N VAL A 72 10.56 -3.26 -1.03
CA VAL A 72 11.64 -3.25 -0.04
C VAL A 72 12.99 -2.98 -0.69
N GLU A 73 13.30 -3.64 -1.82
CA GLU A 73 14.51 -3.35 -2.58
C GLU A 73 14.56 -1.86 -3.00
N MET A 74 13.44 -1.30 -3.47
CA MET A 74 13.36 0.13 -3.81
C MET A 74 13.48 1.03 -2.58
N LEU A 75 12.93 0.64 -1.43
CA LEU A 75 13.04 1.38 -0.18
C LEU A 75 14.50 1.44 0.28
N GLU A 76 15.22 0.32 0.24
CA GLU A 76 16.66 0.26 0.57
C GLU A 76 17.52 1.07 -0.41
N GLU A 77 17.21 1.05 -1.70
CA GLU A 77 18.00 1.73 -2.74
C GLU A 77 17.74 3.24 -2.82
N GLN A 78 16.48 3.67 -2.63
CA GLN A 78 16.01 5.02 -2.95
C GLN A 78 15.53 5.81 -1.72
N GLY A 79 15.25 5.14 -0.60
CA GLY A 79 14.72 5.73 0.62
C GLY A 79 13.20 5.89 0.64
N ALA A 80 12.65 6.19 1.82
CA ALA A 80 11.21 6.33 2.06
C ALA A 80 10.56 7.45 1.23
N ASP A 81 11.22 8.62 1.13
CA ASP A 81 10.75 9.76 0.34
C ASP A 81 10.39 9.37 -1.11
N ALA A 82 11.24 8.57 -1.76
CA ALA A 82 11.02 8.13 -3.13
C ALA A 82 9.82 7.18 -3.26
N ARG A 83 9.52 6.40 -2.21
CA ARG A 83 8.35 5.52 -2.17
C ARG A 83 7.08 6.32 -1.89
N LEU A 84 7.12 7.28 -0.98
CA LEU A 84 6.01 8.21 -0.71
C LEU A 84 5.62 8.98 -1.98
N ASP A 85 6.60 9.51 -2.73
CA ASP A 85 6.37 10.16 -4.02
C ASP A 85 5.72 9.22 -5.07
N ALA A 86 6.09 7.92 -5.04
CA ALA A 86 5.54 6.93 -5.95
C ALA A 86 4.07 6.64 -5.67
N LEU A 87 3.59 6.75 -4.42
CA LEU A 87 2.18 6.56 -4.06
C LEU A 87 1.29 7.48 -4.89
N ASN A 88 1.61 8.78 -4.94
CA ASN A 88 0.86 9.77 -5.71
C ASN A 88 0.86 9.52 -7.22
N THR A 89 1.96 8.97 -7.74
CA THR A 89 2.09 8.65 -9.16
C THR A 89 1.25 7.43 -9.54
N ASN A 90 1.19 6.44 -8.64
CA ASN A 90 0.53 5.16 -8.87
C ASN A 90 -0.97 5.20 -8.57
N LEU A 91 -1.39 6.03 -7.60
CA LEU A 91 -2.76 6.11 -7.10
C LEU A 91 -3.44 7.36 -7.64
N VAL A 92 -3.97 7.21 -8.86
CA VAL A 92 -4.43 8.34 -9.70
C VAL A 92 -5.78 8.95 -9.30
N THR A 93 -6.49 8.38 -8.32
CA THR A 93 -7.74 8.93 -7.80
C THR A 93 -7.75 8.95 -6.28
N GLN A 94 -8.57 9.83 -5.68
CA GLN A 94 -8.67 9.93 -4.23
C GLN A 94 -9.16 8.63 -3.60
N GLU A 95 -10.09 7.93 -4.24
CA GLU A 95 -10.58 6.64 -3.74
C GLU A 95 -9.47 5.58 -3.68
N LEU A 96 -8.55 5.57 -4.64
CA LEU A 96 -7.40 4.65 -4.61
C LEU A 96 -6.41 5.04 -3.50
N ARG A 97 -6.25 6.34 -3.24
CA ARG A 97 -5.40 6.83 -2.17
C ARG A 97 -5.94 6.45 -0.79
N GLU A 98 -7.24 6.66 -0.56
CA GLU A 98 -7.89 6.24 0.70
C GLU A 98 -7.78 4.72 0.90
N VAL A 99 -7.96 3.93 -0.16
CA VAL A 99 -7.76 2.47 -0.09
C VAL A 99 -6.31 2.10 0.27
N ALA A 100 -5.32 2.76 -0.33
CA ALA A 100 -3.91 2.52 0.01
C ALA A 100 -3.61 2.87 1.47
N PHE A 101 -4.20 3.96 1.96
CA PHE A 101 -4.08 4.35 3.37
C PHE A 101 -4.72 3.34 4.31
N GLN A 102 -5.91 2.81 3.95
CA GLN A 102 -6.55 1.74 4.72
C GLN A 102 -5.71 0.46 4.74
N VAL A 103 -4.97 0.15 3.66
CA VAL A 103 -4.01 -0.95 3.64
C VAL A 103 -2.87 -0.72 4.64
N ALA A 104 -2.28 0.48 4.67
CA ALA A 104 -1.28 0.85 5.67
C ALA A 104 -1.83 0.71 7.10
N CYS A 105 -3.03 1.25 7.36
CA CYS A 105 -3.70 1.12 8.65
C CYS A 105 -3.94 -0.36 9.03
N ALA A 106 -4.29 -1.22 8.07
CA ALA A 106 -4.53 -2.63 8.34
C ALA A 106 -3.25 -3.37 8.74
N VAL A 107 -2.11 -2.99 8.15
CA VAL A 107 -0.79 -3.48 8.56
C VAL A 107 -0.47 -3.02 9.98
N LEU A 108 -0.63 -1.73 10.27
CA LEU A 108 -0.41 -1.15 11.60
C LEU A 108 -1.25 -1.80 12.71
N VAL A 109 -2.54 -2.05 12.43
CA VAL A 109 -3.44 -2.75 13.36
C VAL A 109 -3.03 -4.21 13.56
N ALA A 110 -2.57 -4.88 12.49
CA ALA A 110 -2.17 -6.29 12.55
C ALA A 110 -0.87 -6.53 13.33
N ASP A 111 0.03 -5.53 13.35
CA ASP A 111 1.26 -5.58 14.15
C ASP A 111 0.97 -5.33 15.63
N GLY A 112 -0.04 -4.51 15.92
CA GLY A 112 -0.53 -4.26 17.28
C GLY A 112 0.37 -3.31 18.08
N GLU A 113 1.34 -2.68 17.43
CA GLU A 113 2.30 -1.76 18.05
C GLU A 113 1.81 -0.30 18.06
N TYR A 114 0.69 0.01 17.37
CA TYR A 114 0.10 1.36 17.27
C TYR A 114 0.31 2.27 18.50
N GLY A 115 1.14 3.29 18.30
CA GLY A 115 1.42 4.33 19.27
C GLY A 115 2.88 4.42 19.68
N GLU A 116 3.77 3.68 19.03
CA GLU A 116 5.20 3.96 19.06
C GLU A 116 5.53 5.19 18.20
N ASP A 117 6.61 5.90 18.54
CA ASP A 117 6.94 7.20 17.94
C ASP A 117 7.16 7.09 16.41
N ASP A 118 7.79 6.01 15.94
CA ASP A 118 8.15 5.80 14.54
C ASP A 118 6.93 5.45 13.65
N GLU A 119 6.00 4.63 14.16
CA GLU A 119 4.78 4.27 13.42
C GLU A 119 3.81 5.45 13.28
N GLY A 120 3.74 6.31 14.32
CA GLY A 120 2.95 7.53 14.28
C GLY A 120 3.47 8.51 13.23
N GLU A 121 4.79 8.63 13.10
CA GLU A 121 5.42 9.42 12.03
C GLU A 121 5.11 8.82 10.66
N ALA A 122 5.28 7.51 10.47
CA ALA A 122 4.95 6.83 9.21
C ALA A 122 3.47 6.98 8.83
N TYR A 123 2.55 6.90 9.80
CA TYR A 123 1.13 7.15 9.60
C TYR A 123 0.86 8.53 9.04
N ASP A 124 1.42 9.57 9.66
CA ASP A 124 1.25 10.96 9.24
C ASP A 124 1.90 11.21 7.87
N GLU A 125 3.10 10.68 7.62
CA GLU A 125 3.81 10.83 6.34
C GLU A 125 3.07 10.18 5.17
N ILE A 126 2.53 8.97 5.37
CA ILE A 126 1.73 8.29 4.35
C ILE A 126 0.42 9.05 4.10
N ALA A 127 -0.25 9.55 5.14
CA ALA A 127 -1.47 10.35 4.98
C ALA A 127 -1.20 11.62 4.17
N ASP A 128 -0.12 12.35 4.51
CA ASP A 128 0.31 13.55 3.80
C ASP A 128 0.68 13.25 2.34
N ALA A 129 1.44 12.19 2.10
CA ALA A 129 1.80 11.76 0.75
C ALA A 129 0.57 11.40 -0.09
N LEU A 130 -0.49 10.88 0.53
CA LEU A 130 -1.75 10.55 -0.13
C LEU A 130 -2.72 11.73 -0.19
N GLU A 131 -2.33 12.92 0.28
CA GLU A 131 -3.16 14.12 0.37
C GLU A 131 -4.47 13.86 1.14
N ILE A 132 -4.38 13.09 2.24
CA ILE A 132 -5.50 12.77 3.14
C ILE A 132 -5.37 13.65 4.38
N ASP A 133 -6.41 14.42 4.69
CA ASP A 133 -6.41 15.22 5.92
C ASP A 133 -6.57 14.35 7.18
N GLN A 134 -6.09 14.86 8.32
CA GLN A 134 -6.05 14.11 9.57
C GLN A 134 -7.43 13.63 10.08
N ASP A 135 -8.48 14.42 9.87
CA ASP A 135 -9.83 14.01 10.29
C ASP A 135 -10.27 12.79 9.46
N ARG A 136 -10.03 12.82 8.14
CA ARG A 136 -10.33 11.68 7.26
C ARG A 136 -9.40 10.49 7.53
N ALA A 137 -8.12 10.71 7.80
CA ALA A 137 -7.17 9.67 8.14
C ALA A 137 -7.64 8.91 9.40
N GLN A 138 -8.06 9.63 10.44
CA GLN A 138 -8.59 9.02 11.66
C GLN A 138 -9.86 8.22 11.40
N GLU A 139 -10.79 8.73 10.59
CA GLU A 139 -11.99 7.98 10.20
C GLU A 139 -11.65 6.66 9.50
N LEU A 140 -10.71 6.69 8.54
CA LEU A 140 -10.27 5.50 7.82
C LEU A 140 -9.59 4.49 8.75
N PHE A 141 -8.79 4.95 9.70
CA PHE A 141 -8.16 4.10 10.70
C PHE A 141 -9.20 3.42 11.61
N ASP A 142 -10.20 4.17 12.09
CA ASP A 142 -11.29 3.64 12.91
C ASP A 142 -12.12 2.59 12.13
N GLU A 143 -12.39 2.84 10.84
CA GLU A 143 -13.06 1.88 9.95
C GLU A 143 -12.29 0.56 9.84
N VAL A 144 -10.97 0.63 9.67
CA VAL A 144 -10.09 -0.55 9.60
C VAL A 144 -10.03 -1.26 10.94
N GLY A 145 -9.85 -0.53 12.04
CA GLY A 145 -9.80 -1.08 13.40
C GLY A 145 -11.09 -1.84 13.76
N ALA A 146 -12.26 -1.40 13.28
CA ALA A 146 -13.51 -2.12 13.50
C ALA A 146 -13.61 -3.48 12.76
N ILE A 147 -12.78 -3.70 11.74
CA ILE A 147 -12.75 -4.93 10.93
C ILE A 147 -11.63 -5.86 11.40
N TYR A 148 -10.47 -5.30 11.74
CA TYR A 148 -9.23 -6.04 11.98
C TYR A 148 -8.74 -6.01 13.44
N GLY A 149 -9.30 -5.14 14.29
CA GLY A 149 -8.99 -5.08 15.71
C GLY A 149 -9.86 -6.06 16.51
N ASP A 150 -9.33 -7.26 16.78
CA ASP A 150 -9.92 -8.26 17.68
C ASP A 150 -8.85 -8.87 18.59
#